data_AF-A0A1Y1L2M7-F1
#
_entry.id   AF-A0A1Y1L2M7-F1
#
_cell.length_a   1.000
_cell.length_b   1.000
_cell.length_c   1.000
_cell.angle_alpha   90.00
_cell.angle_beta   90.00
_cell.angle_gamma   90.00
#
_symmetry.space_group_name_H-M   'P 1'
#
loop_
_entity.id
_entity.type
_entity.pdbx_description
1 polymer ?
#
loop_
_entity_poly.entity_id
_entity_poly.type
_entity_poly.pdbx_seq_one_letter_code
_entity_poly.pdbx_strand_id
1 'polypeptide(L)'
;MAIAARFDLELVQYDAVNAFVNAKIDGDIYMKMPPGHRKPGRILKLQRALYGLRCSPLLWQKELTKTLDELGFEKVPHEPCCMMKNGIIIFFYVDDIVLAYKKGKENEAKRLTDQIQQKYQLTGG
;
A
#
# COMPACT_ATOMS: atom_id res chain seq x y z
N MET A 1 -16.86 -7.51 3.16
CA MET A 1 -17.62 -8.14 4.27
C MET A 1 -18.43 -9.37 3.85
N ALA A 2 -19.24 -9.35 2.80
CA ALA A 2 -20.08 -10.52 2.43
C ALA A 2 -19.27 -11.81 2.15
N ILE A 3 -18.14 -11.72 1.45
CA ILE A 3 -17.25 -12.86 1.19
C ILE A 3 -16.69 -13.41 2.51
N ALA A 4 -16.15 -12.54 3.37
CA ALA A 4 -15.62 -12.94 4.67
C ALA A 4 -16.67 -13.64 5.53
N ALA A 5 -17.90 -13.10 5.60
CA ALA A 5 -19.00 -13.74 6.33
C ALA A 5 -19.39 -15.10 5.73
N ARG A 6 -19.51 -15.19 4.41
CA ARG A 6 -19.90 -16.43 3.71
C ARG A 6 -18.88 -17.55 3.91
N PHE A 7 -17.60 -17.18 3.99
CA PHE A 7 -16.49 -18.10 4.10
C PHE A 7 -15.86 -18.11 5.49
N ASP A 8 -16.47 -17.52 6.51
CA ASP A 8 -15.96 -17.50 7.89
C ASP A 8 -14.46 -17.12 7.94
N LEU A 9 -14.15 -15.95 7.40
CA LEU A 9 -12.80 -15.37 7.37
C LEU A 9 -12.68 -14.29 8.45
N GLU A 10 -11.57 -14.30 9.15
CA GLU A 10 -11.11 -13.21 9.99
C GLU A 10 -10.64 -12.06 9.10
N LEU A 11 -10.93 -10.82 9.51
CA LEU A 11 -10.53 -9.61 8.82
C LEU A 11 -9.69 -8.73 9.74
N VAL A 12 -8.59 -8.22 9.20
CA VAL A 12 -7.77 -7.20 9.86
C VAL A 12 -7.55 -6.07 8.87
N GLN A 13 -7.82 -4.84 9.29
CA GLN A 13 -7.68 -3.65 8.45
C GLN A 13 -6.58 -2.75 9.00
N TYR A 14 -5.75 -2.27 8.07
CA TYR A 14 -4.70 -1.31 8.30
C TYR A 14 -4.86 -0.11 7.36
N ASP A 15 -4.30 1.01 7.78
CA ASP A 15 -4.17 2.23 7.01
C ASP A 15 -2.69 2.57 6.83
N ALA A 16 -2.26 2.75 5.58
CA ALA A 16 -0.88 3.08 5.22
C ALA A 16 -0.62 4.59 5.40
N VAL A 17 0.22 4.93 6.37
CA VAL A 17 0.54 6.32 6.68
C VAL A 17 1.30 6.96 5.51
N ASN A 18 0.73 8.03 4.97
CA ASN A 18 1.26 8.76 3.81
C ASN A 18 1.52 7.83 2.61
N ALA A 19 0.59 6.95 2.24
CA ALA A 19 0.85 5.86 1.28
C ALA A 19 1.63 6.28 0.03
N PHE A 20 1.27 7.41 -0.60
CA PHE A 20 1.93 7.91 -1.80
C PHE A 20 3.42 8.23 -1.62
N VAL A 21 3.83 8.75 -0.46
CA VAL A 21 5.25 9.13 -0.26
C VAL A 21 6.16 7.92 -0.17
N ASN A 22 5.61 6.73 0.04
CA ASN A 22 6.38 5.49 0.01
C ASN A 22 6.85 5.15 -1.41
N ALA A 23 6.15 5.61 -2.45
CA ALA A 23 6.50 5.37 -3.85
C ALA A 23 7.47 6.42 -4.41
N LYS A 24 8.44 5.97 -5.19
CA LYS A 24 9.35 6.85 -5.95
C LYS A 24 8.66 7.37 -7.21
N ILE A 25 9.03 8.58 -7.62
CA ILE A 25 8.62 9.12 -8.92
C ILE A 25 9.68 8.78 -9.95
N ASP A 26 9.27 8.11 -11.01
CA ASP A 26 10.07 7.97 -12.23
C ASP A 26 9.82 9.18 -13.12
N GLY A 27 10.70 10.19 -13.05
CA GLY A 27 10.67 11.36 -13.90
C GLY A 27 10.97 12.69 -13.21
N ASP A 28 11.07 13.74 -14.02
CA ASP A 28 11.41 15.09 -13.58
C ASP A 28 10.15 15.91 -13.30
N ILE A 29 9.55 15.67 -12.14
CA ILE A 29 8.42 16.47 -11.64
C ILE A 29 8.95 17.52 -10.68
N TYR A 30 8.56 18.78 -10.92
CA TYR A 30 8.92 19.92 -10.09
C TYR A 30 7.68 20.59 -9.49
N MET A 31 7.85 21.20 -8.33
CA MET A 31 6.81 22.01 -7.70
C MET A 31 7.36 23.36 -7.22
N LYS A 32 6.46 24.33 -7.09
CA LYS A 32 6.75 25.57 -6.38
C LYS A 32 7.02 25.26 -4.91
N MET A 33 7.92 26.01 -4.29
CA MET A 33 8.16 25.89 -2.85
C MET A 33 6.88 26.22 -2.06
N PRO A 34 6.58 25.46 -0.99
CA PRO A 34 5.41 25.73 -0.17
C PRO A 34 5.54 27.10 0.53
N PRO A 35 4.41 27.70 0.95
CA PRO A 35 4.42 28.88 1.82
C PRO A 35 5.33 28.66 3.04
N GLY A 36 6.03 29.72 3.48
CA GLY A 36 6.98 29.66 4.61
C GLY A 36 8.39 29.13 4.27
N HIS A 37 8.60 28.50 3.11
CA HIS A 37 9.90 27.91 2.72
C HIS A 37 10.46 28.49 1.43
N ARG A 38 9.90 29.61 0.95
CA ARG A 38 10.23 30.18 -0.36
C ARG A 38 11.65 30.75 -0.38
N LYS A 39 12.39 30.40 -1.42
CA LYS A 39 13.68 31.02 -1.79
C LYS A 39 13.57 31.57 -3.20
N PRO A 40 13.86 32.86 -3.44
CA PRO A 40 13.83 33.44 -4.78
C PRO A 40 14.66 32.64 -5.77
N GLY A 41 14.13 32.45 -6.99
CA GLY A 41 14.83 31.75 -8.07
C GLY A 41 14.97 30.24 -7.92
N ARG A 42 14.29 29.61 -6.95
CA ARG A 42 14.37 28.15 -6.74
C ARG A 42 13.01 27.45 -6.82
N ILE A 43 13.03 26.21 -7.29
CA ILE A 43 11.91 25.25 -7.30
C ILE A 43 12.37 23.92 -6.66
N LEU A 44 11.43 23.05 -6.31
CA LEU A 44 11.73 21.74 -5.73
C LEU A 44 11.54 20.65 -6.79
N LYS A 45 12.47 19.69 -6.86
CA LYS A 45 12.29 18.44 -7.61
C LYS A 45 11.72 17.39 -6.67
N LEU A 46 10.61 16.76 -7.06
CA LEU A 46 10.00 15.69 -6.28
C LEU A 46 10.76 14.38 -6.47
N GLN A 47 11.10 13.73 -5.36
CA GLN A 47 11.76 12.42 -5.35
C GLN A 47 10.78 11.27 -5.11
N ARG A 48 9.64 11.58 -4.48
CA ARG A 48 8.61 10.63 -4.03
C ARG A 48 7.24 11.17 -4.40
N ALA A 49 6.28 10.27 -4.58
CA ALA A 49 4.94 10.64 -4.98
C ALA A 49 4.26 11.45 -3.86
N LEU A 50 3.38 12.38 -4.25
CA LEU A 50 2.70 13.29 -3.34
C LEU A 50 1.22 13.36 -3.66
N TYR A 51 0.42 13.68 -2.65
CA TYR A 51 -0.99 14.00 -2.86
C TYR A 51 -1.15 15.14 -3.87
N GLY A 52 -2.13 15.00 -4.77
CA GLY A 52 -2.40 15.95 -5.85
C GLY A 52 -1.71 15.64 -7.19
N LEU A 53 -0.75 14.69 -7.24
CA LEU A 53 -0.25 14.21 -8.54
C LEU A 53 -1.16 13.11 -9.08
N ARG A 54 -1.54 13.23 -10.36
CA ARG A 54 -2.35 12.21 -11.07
C ARG A 54 -1.70 10.82 -11.07
N CYS A 55 -0.37 10.75 -11.01
CA CYS A 55 0.36 9.48 -11.04
C CYS A 55 0.53 8.83 -9.66
N SER A 56 0.31 9.55 -8.56
CA SER A 56 0.61 9.03 -7.20
C SER A 56 -0.12 7.74 -6.84
N PRO A 57 -1.44 7.57 -7.12
CA PRO A 57 -2.13 6.33 -6.81
C PRO A 57 -1.56 5.14 -7.57
N LEU A 58 -1.22 5.31 -8.85
CA LEU A 58 -0.64 4.25 -9.67
C LEU A 58 0.78 3.88 -9.21
N LEU A 59 1.59 4.87 -8.82
CA LEU A 59 2.93 4.63 -8.30
C LEU A 59 2.88 3.85 -6.98
N TRP A 60 1.97 4.23 -6.09
CA TRP A 60 1.74 3.49 -4.85
C TRP A 60 1.25 2.07 -5.09
N GLN A 61 0.26 1.89 -5.98
CA GLN A 61 -0.22 0.57 -6.37
C GLN A 61 0.93 -0.33 -6.80
N LYS A 62 1.81 0.17 -7.69
CA LYS A 62 2.98 -0.58 -8.19
C LYS A 62 3.99 -0.89 -7.08
N GLU A 63 4.28 0.06 -6.20
CA GLU A 63 5.22 -0.09 -5.09
C GLU A 63 4.74 -1.15 -4.09
N LEU A 64 3.49 -1.09 -3.65
CA LEU A 64 2.94 -2.08 -2.72
C LEU A 64 2.79 -3.45 -3.39
N THR A 65 2.30 -3.48 -4.63
CA THR A 65 2.22 -4.72 -5.43
C THR A 65 3.57 -5.41 -5.52
N LYS A 66 4.63 -4.65 -5.84
CA LYS A 66 5.99 -5.21 -5.94
C LYS A 66 6.45 -5.81 -4.62
N THR A 67 6.18 -5.14 -3.49
CA THR A 67 6.51 -5.67 -2.17
C THR A 67 5.76 -6.96 -1.88
N LEU A 68 4.47 -7.03 -2.22
CA LEU A 68 3.67 -8.24 -2.03
C LEU A 68 4.15 -9.37 -2.95
N ASP A 69 4.48 -9.09 -4.20
CA ASP A 69 5.11 -10.04 -5.14
C ASP A 69 6.44 -10.58 -4.55
N GLU A 70 7.29 -9.72 -3.99
CA GLU A 70 8.55 -10.11 -3.31
C GLU A 70 8.32 -10.95 -2.05
N LEU A 71 7.20 -10.72 -1.35
CA LEU A 71 6.75 -11.55 -0.24
C LEU A 71 6.09 -12.86 -0.71
N GLY A 72 5.99 -13.10 -2.01
CA GLY A 72 5.44 -14.33 -2.59
C GLY A 72 3.91 -14.38 -2.63
N PHE A 73 3.25 -13.22 -2.65
CA PHE A 73 1.85 -13.14 -3.02
C PHE A 73 1.68 -13.17 -4.53
N GLU A 74 0.55 -13.70 -4.98
CA GLU A 74 0.17 -13.76 -6.39
C GLU A 74 -1.08 -12.92 -6.63
N LYS A 75 -1.14 -12.23 -7.77
CA LYS A 75 -2.29 -11.39 -8.15
C LYS A 75 -3.49 -12.25 -8.47
N VAL A 76 -4.65 -11.84 -7.98
CA VAL A 76 -5.92 -12.42 -8.43
C VAL A 76 -6.17 -11.96 -9.87
N PRO A 77 -6.48 -12.87 -10.81
CA PRO A 77 -6.76 -12.50 -12.19
C PRO A 77 -7.86 -11.44 -12.28
N HIS A 78 -7.64 -10.42 -13.10
CA HIS A 78 -8.56 -9.29 -13.32
C HIS A 78 -8.81 -8.39 -12.10
N GLU A 79 -8.18 -8.66 -10.95
CA GLU A 79 -8.27 -7.82 -9.75
C GLU A 79 -6.88 -7.44 -9.22
N PRO A 80 -6.24 -6.38 -9.77
CA PRO A 80 -4.87 -6.01 -9.44
C PRO A 80 -4.69 -5.51 -8.01
N CYS A 81 -5.79 -5.16 -7.33
CA CYS A 81 -5.82 -4.71 -5.93
C CYS A 81 -5.98 -5.88 -4.95
N CYS A 82 -6.12 -7.11 -5.45
CA CYS A 82 -6.31 -8.30 -4.66
C CYS A 82 -5.17 -9.29 -4.93
N MET A 83 -4.48 -9.72 -3.89
CA MET A 83 -3.38 -10.67 -3.98
C MET A 83 -3.55 -11.76 -2.94
N MET A 84 -3.05 -12.96 -3.24
CA MET A 84 -3.25 -14.15 -2.41
C MET A 84 -1.95 -14.90 -2.16
N LYS A 85 -1.83 -15.45 -0.95
CA LYS A 85 -0.75 -16.36 -0.57
C LYS A 85 -1.25 -17.33 0.48
N ASN A 86 -1.09 -18.64 0.26
CA ASN A 86 -1.36 -19.68 1.26
C ASN A 86 -2.76 -19.61 1.94
N GLY A 87 -3.79 -19.13 1.21
CA GLY A 87 -5.14 -18.95 1.73
C GLY A 87 -5.37 -17.65 2.52
N ILE A 88 -4.40 -16.73 2.49
CA ILE A 88 -4.51 -15.35 2.99
C ILE A 88 -4.72 -14.46 1.78
N ILE A 89 -5.74 -13.62 1.84
CA ILE A 89 -6.09 -12.63 0.82
C ILE A 89 -5.69 -11.26 1.36
N ILE A 90 -4.93 -10.50 0.58
CA ILE A 90 -4.69 -9.08 0.81
C ILE A 90 -5.44 -8.31 -0.25
N PHE A 91 -6.37 -7.47 0.17
CA PHE A 91 -6.97 -6.45 -0.65
C PHE A 91 -6.44 -5.10 -0.23
N PHE A 92 -6.10 -4.22 -1.16
CA PHE A 92 -5.67 -2.87 -0.85
C PHE A 92 -6.20 -1.86 -1.84
N TYR A 93 -6.62 -0.70 -1.34
CA TYR A 93 -7.12 0.39 -2.14
C TYR A 93 -6.65 1.72 -1.56
N VAL A 94 -5.73 2.37 -2.26
CA VAL A 94 -5.09 3.61 -1.80
C VAL A 94 -4.44 3.38 -0.42
N ASP A 95 -4.96 3.97 0.65
CA ASP A 95 -4.37 3.92 1.98
C ASP A 95 -4.90 2.69 2.77
N ASP A 96 -6.07 2.15 2.40
CA ASP A 96 -6.68 1.00 3.06
C ASP A 96 -6.03 -0.33 2.63
N ILE A 97 -5.68 -1.15 3.61
CA ILE A 97 -5.16 -2.51 3.42
C ILE A 97 -5.97 -3.47 4.30
N VAL A 98 -6.60 -4.47 3.69
CA VAL A 98 -7.42 -5.48 4.38
C VAL A 98 -6.82 -6.86 4.15
N LEU A 99 -6.51 -7.54 5.25
CA LEU A 99 -6.18 -8.96 5.27
C LEU A 99 -7.44 -9.75 5.55
N ALA A 100 -7.67 -10.82 4.78
CA ALA A 100 -8.71 -11.81 5.03
C ALA A 100 -8.10 -13.21 5.08
N TYR A 101 -8.36 -13.96 6.14
CA TYR A 101 -7.77 -15.28 6.34
C TYR A 101 -8.65 -16.18 7.19
N LYS A 102 -8.44 -17.50 7.10
CA LYS A 102 -9.08 -18.45 8.00
C LYS A 102 -8.47 -18.40 9.39
N LYS A 103 -9.25 -18.53 10.46
CA LYS A 103 -8.78 -18.48 11.86
C LYS A 103 -7.50 -19.28 12.14
N GLY A 104 -7.33 -20.47 11.56
CA GLY A 104 -6.12 -21.28 11.70
C GLY A 104 -4.83 -20.71 11.08
N LYS A 105 -4.92 -19.58 10.36
CA LYS A 105 -3.81 -18.90 9.68
C LYS A 105 -3.37 -17.62 10.37
N GLU A 106 -3.91 -17.31 11.55
CA GLU A 106 -3.63 -16.06 12.27
C GLU A 106 -2.13 -15.77 12.45
N ASN A 107 -1.33 -16.77 12.83
CA ASN A 107 0.11 -16.61 13.01
C ASN A 107 0.84 -16.27 11.70
N GLU A 108 0.39 -16.86 10.58
CA GLU A 108 0.96 -16.58 9.26
C GLU A 108 0.55 -15.18 8.79
N ALA A 109 -0.70 -14.79 9.01
CA ALA A 109 -1.19 -13.44 8.73
C ALA A 109 -0.42 -12.37 9.52
N LYS A 110 -0.23 -12.55 10.83
CA LYS A 110 0.57 -11.64 11.66
C LYS A 110 2.01 -11.51 11.15
N ARG A 111 2.67 -12.64 10.87
CA ARG A 111 4.03 -12.63 10.33
C ARG A 111 4.13 -11.87 9.00
N LEU A 112 3.17 -12.05 8.09
CA LEU A 112 3.14 -11.34 6.81
C LEU A 112 2.90 -9.84 7.04
N THR A 113 2.00 -9.47 7.95
CA THR A 113 1.81 -8.07 8.36
C THR A 113 3.10 -7.47 8.91
N ASP A 114 3.81 -8.17 9.81
CA ASP A 114 5.08 -7.69 10.37
C ASP A 114 6.11 -7.42 9.26
N GLN A 115 6.18 -8.27 8.23
CA GLN A 115 7.06 -8.08 7.07
C GLN A 115 6.68 -6.85 6.24
N ILE A 116 5.38 -6.56 6.09
CA ILE A 116 4.90 -5.35 5.43
C ILE A 116 5.25 -4.12 6.29
N GLN A 117 5.08 -4.21 7.61
CA GLN A 117 5.36 -3.14 8.56
C GLN A 117 6.85 -2.79 8.69
N GLN A 118 7.76 -3.71 8.33
CA GLN A 118 9.19 -3.42 8.22
C GLN A 118 9.49 -2.37 7.12
N LYS A 119 8.63 -2.28 6.10
CA LYS A 119 8.83 -1.37 4.96
C LYS A 119 7.90 -0.16 5.00
N TYR A 120 6.69 -0.32 5.52
CA TYR A 120 5.67 0.73 5.53
C TYR A 120 5.14 0.95 6.93
N GLN A 121 4.92 2.22 7.29
CA GLN A 121 4.23 2.53 8.52
C GLN A 121 2.73 2.31 8.32
N LEU A 122 2.17 1.36 9.06
CA LEU A 122 0.74 1.04 9.07
C LEU A 122 0.13 1.42 10.41
N THR A 123 -1.11 1.89 10.40
CA THR A 123 -1.94 2.14 11.59
C THR A 123 -3.23 1.32 11.52
N GLY A 124 -3.92 1.16 12.64
CA GLY A 124 -5.00 0.16 12.75
C GLY A 124 -4.45 -1.24 13.08
N GLY A 125 -5.27 -2.27 12.88
CA GLY A 125 -5.02 -3.63 13.36
C GLY A 125 -5.86 -3.99 14.57
#